data_AF-A0A4Y2DJN9-F1
#
_entry.id   AF-A0A4Y2DJN9-F1
#
_cell.length_a   1.000
_cell.length_b   1.000
_cell.length_c   1.000
_cell.angle_alpha   90.00
_cell.angle_beta   90.00
_cell.angle_gamma   90.00
#
_symmetry.space_group_name_H-M   'P 1'
#
loop_
_entity.id
_entity.type
_entity.pdbx_description
1 polymer ?
#
loop_
_entity_poly.entity_id
_entity_poly.type
_entity_poly.pdbx_seq_one_letter_code
_entity_poly.pdbx_strand_id
1 'polypeptide(L)'
;MNIPAEDQMAQLISFLPPDIVQLLAREPEEDTKKYEYVKALLLQRFKSSAEQFRQLFNKHQKAPESTWYDFYYELRNYLEVWLNGLKVKAFEQLKDLMLVDQIKKRNSIDFKKHFMNE
;
A
#
# COMPACT_ATOMS: atom_id res chain seq x y z
N MET A 1 -10.12 -28.82 11.61
CA MET A 1 -11.57 -28.57 11.84
C MET A 1 -12.03 -27.55 10.81
N ASN A 2 -13.13 -27.82 10.10
CA ASN A 2 -13.73 -26.85 9.18
C ASN A 2 -14.66 -25.95 10.00
N ILE A 3 -14.27 -24.69 10.19
CA ILE A 3 -15.11 -23.69 10.85
C ILE A 3 -16.21 -23.29 9.87
N PRO A 4 -17.50 -23.27 10.25
CA PRO A 4 -18.59 -22.79 9.40
C PRO A 4 -18.30 -21.37 8.89
N ALA A 5 -18.68 -21.06 7.65
CA ALA A 5 -18.36 -19.77 7.02
C ALA A 5 -18.88 -18.55 7.80
N GLU A 6 -20.00 -18.71 8.51
CA GLU A 6 -20.58 -17.67 9.37
C GLU A 6 -19.70 -17.38 10.60
N ASP A 7 -19.14 -18.42 11.22
CA ASP A 7 -18.23 -18.30 12.37
C ASP A 7 -16.85 -17.76 11.96
N GLN A 8 -16.42 -18.03 10.73
CA GLN A 8 -15.18 -17.47 10.16
C GLN A 8 -15.25 -15.95 10.02
N MET A 9 -16.40 -15.43 9.59
CA MET A 9 -16.62 -13.99 9.43
C MET A 9 -16.71 -13.25 10.77
N ALA A 10 -17.42 -13.84 11.75
CA ALA A 10 -17.49 -13.28 13.10
C ALA A 10 -16.10 -13.21 13.76
N GLN A 11 -15.28 -14.26 13.61
CA GLN A 11 -13.88 -14.24 14.07
C GLN A 11 -13.07 -13.19 13.33
N LEU A 12 -13.14 -13.14 11.99
CA LEU A 12 -12.38 -12.17 11.19
C LEU A 12 -12.64 -10.73 11.67
N ILE A 13 -13.91 -10.35 11.84
CA ILE A 13 -14.32 -9.02 12.28
C ILE A 13 -13.74 -8.67 13.66
N SER A 14 -13.65 -9.64 14.58
CA SER A 14 -13.07 -9.41 15.91
C SER A 14 -11.56 -9.09 15.90
N PHE A 15 -10.85 -9.46 14.84
CA PHE A 15 -9.42 -9.16 14.66
C PHE A 15 -9.17 -7.90 13.80
N LEU A 16 -10.22 -7.30 13.24
CA LEU A 16 -10.08 -6.14 12.36
C LEU A 16 -9.94 -4.83 13.14
N PRO A 17 -9.07 -3.91 12.68
CA PRO A 17 -9.00 -2.56 13.23
C PRO A 17 -10.33 -1.79 13.11
N PRO A 18 -10.63 -0.84 14.02
CA PRO A 18 -11.92 -0.13 14.06
C PRO A 18 -12.27 0.62 12.77
N ASP A 19 -11.27 1.18 12.09
CA ASP A 19 -11.40 1.88 10.81
C ASP A 19 -11.85 0.96 9.66
N ILE A 20 -11.60 -0.34 9.79
CA ILE A 20 -12.00 -1.36 8.83
C ILE A 20 -13.38 -1.89 9.12
N VAL A 21 -13.72 -2.06 10.39
CA VAL A 21 -15.09 -2.39 10.81
C VAL A 21 -16.06 -1.29 10.32
N GLN A 22 -15.66 -0.02 10.41
CA GLN A 22 -16.44 1.09 9.85
C GLN A 22 -16.55 1.07 8.32
N LEU A 23 -15.55 0.53 7.61
CA LEU A 23 -15.59 0.39 6.17
C LEU A 23 -16.56 -0.73 5.77
N LEU A 24 -16.52 -1.86 6.46
CA LEU A 24 -17.45 -2.98 6.24
C LEU A 24 -18.90 -2.58 6.55
N ALA A 25 -19.13 -1.74 7.56
CA ALA A 25 -20.48 -1.25 7.90
C ALA A 25 -21.12 -0.37 6.81
N ARG A 26 -20.36 0.08 5.80
CA ARG A 26 -20.86 0.87 4.66
C ARG A 26 -21.23 0.01 3.44
N GLU A 27 -20.87 -1.27 3.47
CA GLU A 27 -21.14 -2.22 2.39
C GLU A 27 -22.48 -2.96 2.64
N PRO A 28 -23.13 -3.49 1.59
CA PRO A 28 -24.35 -4.28 1.75
C PRO A 28 -24.14 -5.50 2.64
N GLU A 29 -25.11 -5.79 3.52
CA GLU A 29 -25.02 -6.92 4.47
C GLU A 29 -24.90 -8.29 3.77
N GLU A 30 -25.45 -8.41 2.56
CA GLU A 30 -25.35 -9.62 1.73
C GLU A 30 -23.93 -9.86 1.19
N ASP A 31 -23.16 -8.79 0.98
CA ASP A 31 -21.80 -8.86 0.47
C ASP A 31 -20.77 -8.98 1.60
N THR A 32 -21.02 -8.38 2.76
CA THR A 32 -20.15 -8.53 3.94
C THR A 32 -20.21 -9.91 4.58
N LYS A 33 -21.26 -10.71 4.30
CA LYS A 33 -21.33 -12.14 4.68
C LYS A 33 -20.49 -13.04 3.76
N LYS A 34 -20.09 -12.55 2.59
CA LYS A 34 -19.27 -13.32 1.63
C LYS A 34 -17.79 -13.12 1.94
N TYR A 35 -17.13 -14.18 2.40
CA TYR A 35 -15.71 -14.17 2.72
C TYR A 35 -14.85 -13.65 1.56
N GLU A 36 -15.10 -14.10 0.32
CA GLU A 36 -14.32 -13.66 -0.86
C GLU A 36 -14.49 -12.16 -1.16
N TYR A 37 -15.67 -11.60 -0.92
CA TYR A 37 -15.91 -10.17 -1.10
C TYR A 37 -15.15 -9.35 -0.06
N VAL A 38 -15.30 -9.71 1.23
CA VAL A 38 -14.59 -9.03 2.32
C VAL A 38 -13.08 -9.16 2.16
N LYS A 39 -12.59 -10.33 1.78
CA LYS A 39 -11.17 -10.53 1.46
C LYS A 39 -10.70 -9.64 0.32
N ALA A 40 -11.45 -9.53 -0.78
CA ALA A 40 -11.10 -8.66 -1.89
C ALA A 40 -11.10 -7.17 -1.49
N LEU A 41 -12.09 -6.74 -0.71
CA LEU A 41 -12.22 -5.37 -0.20
C LEU A 41 -11.08 -5.00 0.77
N LEU A 42 -10.76 -5.91 1.69
CA LEU A 42 -9.61 -5.79 2.59
C LEU A 42 -8.31 -5.74 1.79
N LEU A 43 -8.12 -6.64 0.83
CA LEU A 43 -6.96 -6.64 -0.05
C LEU A 43 -6.88 -5.38 -0.92
N GLN A 44 -8.00 -4.77 -1.31
CA GLN A 44 -8.03 -3.51 -2.04
C GLN A 44 -7.64 -2.33 -1.13
N ARG A 45 -8.15 -2.31 0.10
CA ARG A 45 -7.91 -1.23 1.08
C ARG A 45 -6.52 -1.29 1.69
N PHE A 46 -6.07 -2.49 2.03
CA PHE A 46 -4.77 -2.79 2.64
C PHE A 46 -3.74 -3.27 1.65
N LYS A 47 -4.04 -3.30 0.35
CA LYS A 47 -2.97 -3.42 -0.64
C LYS A 47 -1.99 -2.32 -0.30
N SER A 48 -0.81 -2.72 0.12
CA SER A 48 0.29 -1.79 0.12
C SER A 48 0.47 -1.36 -1.31
N SER A 49 -0.10 -0.19 -1.60
CA SER A 49 -0.12 0.34 -2.94
C SER A 49 1.33 0.50 -3.35
N ALA A 50 1.58 0.44 -4.65
CA ALA A 50 2.90 0.71 -5.18
C ALA A 50 3.47 2.03 -4.61
N GLU A 51 2.57 2.98 -4.31
CA GLU A 51 2.84 4.23 -3.61
C GLU A 51 3.33 4.10 -2.15
N GLN A 52 2.82 3.15 -1.35
CA GLN A 52 3.35 2.92 0.00
C GLN A 52 4.78 2.39 -0.03
N PHE A 53 5.07 1.45 -0.92
CA PHE A 53 6.43 0.93 -1.11
C PHE A 53 7.38 1.99 -1.68
N ARG A 54 6.90 2.88 -2.56
CA ARG A 54 7.64 4.08 -2.98
C ARG A 54 8.03 4.94 -1.79
N GLN A 55 7.11 5.17 -0.86
CA GLN A 55 7.38 5.97 0.34
C GLN A 55 8.36 5.28 1.29
N LEU A 56 8.22 3.97 1.50
CA LEU A 56 9.18 3.17 2.25
C LEU A 56 10.57 3.27 1.62
N PHE A 57 10.70 2.97 0.32
CA PHE A 57 11.96 3.08 -0.41
C PHE A 57 12.62 4.47 -0.26
N ASN A 58 11.83 5.54 -0.35
CA ASN A 58 12.34 6.91 -0.31
C ASN A 58 12.70 7.42 1.09
N LYS A 59 12.06 6.91 2.14
CA LYS A 59 12.22 7.40 3.52
C LYS A 59 13.00 6.42 4.40
N HIS A 60 13.27 5.21 3.93
CA HIS A 60 13.96 4.18 4.70
C HIS A 60 15.34 4.64 5.12
N GLN A 61 15.69 4.36 6.37
CA GLN A 61 17.00 4.63 6.93
C GLN A 61 17.54 3.35 7.55
N LYS A 62 18.85 3.15 7.49
CA LYS A 62 19.49 1.99 8.10
C LYS A 62 19.24 2.02 9.61
N ALA A 63 18.63 0.97 10.14
CA ALA A 63 18.49 0.82 11.59
C ALA A 63 19.88 0.70 12.24
N PRO A 64 20.12 1.28 13.43
CA PRO A 64 21.42 1.23 14.11
C PRO A 64 22.00 -0.19 14.21
N GLU A 65 21.14 -1.15 14.54
CA GLU A 65 21.43 -2.57 14.77
C GLU A 65 21.55 -3.42 13.50
N SER A 66 21.06 -2.93 12.37
CA SER A 66 21.09 -3.67 11.09
C SER A 66 22.43 -3.56 10.36
N THR A 67 22.79 -4.59 9.58
CA THR A 67 23.95 -4.49 8.69
C THR A 67 23.61 -3.67 7.44
N TRP A 68 24.64 -3.22 6.71
CA TRP A 68 24.45 -2.60 5.40
C TRP A 68 23.83 -3.56 4.38
N TYR A 69 24.07 -4.87 4.53
CA TYR A 69 23.49 -5.89 3.67
C TYR A 69 21.99 -6.02 3.89
N ASP A 70 21.54 -6.01 5.15
CA ASP A 70 20.11 -6.03 5.49
C ASP A 70 19.39 -4.80 4.91
N PHE A 71 19.98 -3.62 5.10
CA PHE A 71 19.42 -2.38 4.56
C PHE A 71 19.34 -2.37 3.04
N TYR A 72 20.37 -2.87 2.35
CA TYR A 72 20.32 -3.05 0.90
C TYR A 72 19.20 -4.00 0.48
N TYR A 73 19.04 -5.12 1.18
CA TYR A 73 18.01 -6.11 0.88
C TYR A 73 16.60 -5.54 1.08
N GLU A 74 16.38 -4.78 2.16
CA GLU A 74 15.13 -4.09 2.43
C GLU A 74 14.81 -3.06 1.34
N LEU A 75 15.77 -2.21 0.96
CA LEU A 75 15.60 -1.25 -0.13
C LEU A 75 15.28 -1.94 -1.46
N ARG A 76 16.00 -3.02 -1.78
CA ARG A 76 15.77 -3.82 -2.98
C ARG A 76 14.35 -4.38 -3.01
N ASN A 77 13.89 -4.95 -1.89
CA ASN A 77 12.55 -5.50 -1.77
C ASN A 77 11.47 -4.42 -1.95
N TYR A 78 11.63 -3.25 -1.32
CA TYR A 78 10.68 -2.15 -1.50
C TYR A 78 10.61 -1.68 -2.95
N LEU A 79 11.76 -1.57 -3.63
CA LEU A 79 11.80 -1.22 -5.05
C LEU A 79 11.11 -2.28 -5.91
N GLU A 80 11.39 -3.56 -5.70
CA GLU A 80 10.77 -4.65 -6.47
C GLU A 80 9.25 -4.66 -6.31
N VAL A 81 8.75 -4.56 -5.08
CA VAL A 81 7.30 -4.54 -4.84
C VAL A 81 6.65 -3.27 -5.42
N TRP A 82 7.33 -2.12 -5.34
CA TRP A 82 6.87 -0.88 -5.98
C TRP A 82 6.75 -1.05 -7.51
N LEU A 83 7.81 -1.51 -8.17
CA LEU A 83 7.83 -1.68 -9.63
C LEU A 83 6.81 -2.72 -10.10
N ASN A 84 6.68 -3.84 -9.36
CA ASN A 84 5.69 -4.87 -9.63
C ASN A 84 4.26 -4.33 -9.45
N GLY A 85 4.03 -3.51 -8.43
CA GLY A 85 2.74 -2.84 -8.18
C GLY A 85 2.31 -1.91 -9.32
N LEU A 86 3.28 -1.28 -9.99
CA LEU A 86 3.06 -0.44 -11.18
C LEU A 86 3.15 -1.21 -12.51
N LYS A 87 3.43 -2.52 -12.47
CA LYS A 87 3.65 -3.37 -13.65
C LYS A 87 4.72 -2.81 -14.60
N VAL A 88 5.80 -2.22 -14.05
CA VAL A 88 6.95 -1.77 -14.83
C VAL A 88 7.67 -2.99 -15.39
N LYS A 89 7.79 -3.08 -16.73
CA LYS A 89 8.38 -4.24 -17.42
C LYS A 89 9.62 -3.88 -18.23
N ALA A 90 9.83 -2.59 -18.52
CA ALA A 90 10.92 -2.13 -19.37
C ALA A 90 11.74 -1.03 -18.69
N PHE A 91 13.01 -0.94 -19.05
CA PHE A 91 13.93 0.06 -18.52
C PHE A 91 13.47 1.50 -18.81
N GLU A 92 12.86 1.76 -19.97
CA GLU A 92 12.34 3.10 -20.30
C GLU A 92 11.19 3.52 -19.36
N GLN A 93 10.29 2.59 -19.01
CA GLN A 93 9.22 2.85 -18.04
C GLN A 93 9.78 3.16 -16.64
N LEU A 94 10.90 2.52 -16.27
CA LEU A 94 11.60 2.82 -15.03
C LEU A 94 12.20 4.24 -15.06
N LYS A 95 12.83 4.64 -16.18
CA LYS A 95 13.38 5.99 -16.34
C LYS A 95 12.30 7.06 -16.21
N ASP A 96 11.18 6.91 -16.91
CA ASP A 96 10.05 7.83 -16.83
C ASP A 96 9.50 7.93 -15.40
N LEU A 97 9.35 6.78 -14.73
CA LEU A 97 8.92 6.72 -13.33
C LEU A 97 9.86 7.48 -12.41
N MET A 98 11.19 7.29 -12.57
CA MET A 98 12.19 7.99 -11.76
C MET A 98 12.17 9.50 -12.00
N LEU A 99 11.97 9.95 -13.25
CA LEU A 99 11.82 11.37 -13.57
C LEU A 99 10.58 11.97 -12.90
N VAL A 100 9.42 11.32 -13.03
CA VAL A 100 8.16 11.75 -12.40
C VAL A 100 8.31 11.82 -10.88
N ASP A 101 8.97 10.83 -10.27
CA ASP A 101 9.22 10.78 -8.82
C ASP A 101 10.07 11.97 -8.35
N GLN A 102 11.15 12.28 -9.09
CA GLN A 102 12.04 13.41 -8.79
C GLN A 102 11.36 14.77 -8.98
N ILE A 103 10.56 14.93 -10.03
CA ILE A 103 9.76 16.14 -10.27
C ILE A 103 8.79 16.37 -9.10
N LYS A 104 8.06 15.32 -8.68
CA LYS A 104 7.13 15.39 -7.55
C LYS A 104 7.83 15.74 -6.23
N LYS A 105 9.03 15.21 -5.98
CA LYS A 105 9.82 15.54 -4.78
C LYS A 105 10.22 17.01 -4.73
N ARG A 106 10.61 17.60 -5.87
CA ARG A 106 11.02 19.01 -5.97
C ARG A 106 9.84 19.97 -5.93
N ASN A 107 8.71 19.61 -6.55
CA ASN A 107 7.52 20.47 -6.68
C ASN A 107 6.62 20.52 -5.44
N SER A 108 7.01 19.91 -4.32
CA SER A 108 6.22 19.97 -3.06
C SER A 108 6.08 21.39 -2.50
N ILE A 109 6.99 22.32 -2.84
CA ILE A 109 6.96 23.72 -2.38
C ILE A 109 6.25 24.63 -3.40
N ASP A 110 6.55 24.49 -4.70
CA ASP A 110 6.01 25.38 -5.74
C ASP A 110 4.53 25.12 -6.07
N PHE A 111 4.07 23.87 -6.01
CA PHE A 111 2.68 23.53 -6.34
C PHE A 111 1.69 24.09 -5.29
N LYS A 112 2.07 24.19 -4.02
CA LYS A 112 1.23 24.78 -2.96
C LYS A 112 1.13 26.31 -3.04
N LYS A 113 2.17 26.99 -3.55
CA LYS A 113 2.15 28.45 -3.73
C LYS A 113 1.32 28.89 -4.93
N HIS A 114 1.25 28.07 -5.98
CA HIS A 114 0.51 28.41 -7.19
C HIS A 114 -0.97 28.02 -7.17
N PHE A 115 -1.40 27.05 -6.35
CA PHE A 115 -2.81 26.64 -6.29
C PHE A 115 -3.67 27.35 -5.23
N MET A 116 -3.09 28.21 -4.38
CA MET A 116 -3.82 28.94 -3.32
C MET A 116 -3.93 30.44 -3.59
N ASN A 117 -3.47 30.91 -4.75
CA ASN A 117 -3.47 32.33 -5.14
C ASN A 117 -4.22 32.61 -6.46
N GLU A 118 -5.00 31.64 -6.98
CA GLU A 118 -5.96 31.86 -8.07
C GLU A 118 -7.32 31.26 -7.70
#